data_AF-A0A9X6RMK9-F1
#
_entry.id   AF-A0A9X6RMK9-F1
#
_cell.length_a   1.000
_cell.length_b   1.000
_cell.length_c   1.000
_cell.angle_alpha   90.00
_cell.angle_beta   90.00
_cell.angle_gamma   90.00
#
_symmetry.space_group_name_H-M   'P 1'
#
loop_
_entity.id
_entity.type
_entity.pdbx_description
1 polymer ?
#
loop_
_entity_poly.entity_id
_entity_poly.type
_entity_poly.pdbx_seq_one_letter_code
_entity_poly.pdbx_strand_id
1 'polypeptide(L)'
;MVTADFVEDHFKNAVAKAVKQFDKPDFATTSGISSAAQSNAFGATGPDALMMAKDALVVEDFASSLSKKIMPDAKSPDARASLKKIDLPPSLSLFMPSAQATTGRKTKTAVCDDKEIFTGFLGDLRCNVNLGLQTLYSLWLRQHNSLAFALSKINPDWDEETLYQEARAIVAARLQHIVYNKWLPVLLGPETINTWGLNLMPSGRYHGYDATVNAGLANEFSAAAFRVGLTMATGVYIRLSGAHEPLPEIRLSNTFFKANEIYKLGMLDEVLRGMTDQSGKIVENSATTELSQHLFPTNGTALFGLDLISVNIQRGRDHGLPAYRNWRKLCGLSTADNFVGLKRLQIFPDDVIDKLAKIYESVKDIDLYPAGIAEASVDGGIIGPTFSCIIGEQFQRFRSGDRFWYENDLPLSSRLTDDQRNAIRQTTLASVLCNNVAGINSIQASVFRTVSDSNLRLPCSDIRPIDLGPWLRA
;
A
#
# COMPACT_ATOMS: atom_id res chain seq x y z
N MET A 1 -1.74 35.00 -15.70
CA MET A 1 -0.94 33.79 -16.05
C MET A 1 -0.76 32.98 -14.79
N VAL A 2 -1.18 31.71 -14.79
CA VAL A 2 -0.91 30.78 -13.68
C VAL A 2 0.54 30.33 -13.81
N THR A 3 1.40 30.80 -12.91
CA THR A 3 2.81 30.39 -12.85
C THR A 3 2.96 29.19 -11.90
N ALA A 4 4.06 28.44 -12.00
CA ALA A 4 4.36 27.36 -11.04
C ALA A 4 4.41 27.89 -9.60
N ASP A 5 5.00 29.07 -9.41
CA ASP A 5 5.06 29.77 -8.12
C ASP A 5 3.67 30.08 -7.56
N PHE A 6 2.70 30.42 -8.41
CA PHE A 6 1.31 30.67 -7.99
C PHE A 6 0.63 29.41 -7.45
N VAL A 7 0.83 28.25 -8.10
CA VAL A 7 0.27 26.97 -7.67
C VAL A 7 0.93 26.50 -6.37
N GLU A 8 2.25 26.66 -6.27
CA GLU A 8 3.01 26.30 -5.09
C GLU A 8 2.63 27.16 -3.86
N ASP A 9 2.53 28.48 -4.02
CA ASP A 9 2.15 29.38 -2.93
C ASP A 9 0.69 29.18 -2.49
N HIS A 10 -0.23 28.89 -3.41
CA HIS A 10 -1.62 28.59 -3.02
C HIS A 10 -1.78 27.22 -2.36
N PHE A 11 -1.04 26.21 -2.80
CA PHE A 11 -1.01 24.91 -2.12
C PHE A 11 -0.43 25.04 -0.70
N LYS A 12 0.68 25.75 -0.53
CA LYS A 12 1.29 26.02 0.80
C LYS A 12 0.33 26.76 1.74
N ASN A 13 -0.40 27.74 1.22
CA ASN A 13 -1.35 28.52 2.02
C ASN A 13 -2.60 27.71 2.40
N ALA A 14 -3.12 26.85 1.52
CA ALA A 14 -4.22 25.93 1.83
C ALA A 14 -3.84 24.95 2.94
N VAL A 15 -2.63 24.37 2.85
CA VAL A 15 -2.06 23.49 3.89
C VAL A 15 -1.90 24.23 5.22
N ALA A 16 -1.35 25.45 5.22
CA ALA A 16 -1.14 26.24 6.44
C ALA A 16 -2.44 26.65 7.15
N LYS A 17 -3.52 26.84 6.39
CA LYS A 17 -4.84 27.24 6.91
C LYS A 17 -5.60 26.04 7.47
N ALA A 18 -5.51 24.88 6.83
CA ALA A 18 -5.99 23.61 7.36
C ALA A 18 -5.32 23.30 8.72
N VAL A 19 -4.02 23.51 8.84
CA VAL A 19 -3.26 23.31 10.09
C VAL A 19 -3.79 24.19 11.24
N LYS A 20 -4.06 25.48 10.99
CA LYS A 20 -4.54 26.43 12.03
C LYS A 20 -5.94 26.14 12.56
N GLN A 21 -6.79 25.46 11.79
CA GLN A 21 -8.20 25.27 12.13
C GLN A 21 -8.42 24.08 13.09
N PHE A 22 -7.40 23.24 13.29
CA PHE A 22 -7.47 22.01 14.10
C PHE A 22 -6.52 21.99 15.30
N ASP A 23 -5.91 23.13 15.62
CA ASP A 23 -5.09 23.31 16.82
C ASP A 23 -6.02 23.42 18.06
N LYS A 24 -6.49 22.27 18.54
CA LYS A 24 -7.09 22.08 19.87
C LYS A 24 -6.21 21.13 20.69
N PRO A 25 -6.16 21.28 22.03
CA PRO A 25 -4.93 21.02 22.81
C PRO A 25 -4.62 19.55 23.18
N ASP A 26 -5.20 18.55 22.53
CA ASP A 26 -5.16 17.17 23.05
C ASP A 26 -4.14 16.22 22.42
N PHE A 27 -3.06 16.74 21.79
CA PHE A 27 -1.90 15.90 21.46
C PHE A 27 -0.59 16.58 21.86
N ALA A 28 0.00 16.06 22.94
CA ALA A 28 1.30 16.48 23.42
C ALA A 28 2.40 16.14 22.38
N THR A 29 3.26 17.13 22.18
CA THR A 29 4.47 17.12 21.37
C THR A 29 5.33 15.86 21.61
N THR A 30 5.47 15.04 20.57
CA THR A 30 6.28 13.81 20.62
C THR A 30 7.76 14.07 20.36
N SER A 31 8.36 15.02 21.09
CA SER A 31 9.83 15.12 21.17
C SER A 31 10.32 14.21 22.28
N GLY A 32 11.04 13.13 21.93
CA GLY A 32 11.74 12.27 22.90
C GLY A 32 11.08 10.93 23.22
N ILE A 33 10.24 10.39 22.35
CA ILE A 33 9.60 9.09 22.59
C ILE A 33 10.62 7.96 22.43
N SER A 34 10.77 7.14 23.49
CA SER A 34 11.63 5.94 23.49
C SER A 34 11.13 4.88 22.51
N SER A 35 12.04 3.99 22.08
CA SER A 35 11.73 2.86 21.18
C SER A 35 10.53 2.00 21.63
N ALA A 36 10.24 1.96 22.93
CA ALA A 36 9.09 1.27 23.51
C ALA A 36 7.73 1.86 23.08
N ALA A 37 7.62 3.19 22.96
CA ALA A 37 6.35 3.82 22.58
C ALA A 37 6.15 3.88 21.05
N GLN A 38 7.23 3.82 20.25
CA GLN A 38 7.14 3.53 18.82
C GLN A 38 6.63 2.10 18.55
N SER A 39 7.02 1.13 19.38
CA SER A 39 6.51 -0.25 19.34
C SER A 39 5.02 -0.35 19.70
N ASN A 40 4.55 0.46 20.66
CA ASN A 40 3.12 0.50 21.04
C ASN A 40 2.23 1.11 19.95
N ALA A 41 2.70 2.14 19.23
CA ALA A 41 1.98 2.69 18.07
C ALA A 41 1.84 1.67 16.93
N PHE A 42 2.78 0.72 16.81
CA PHE A 42 2.70 -0.38 15.85
C PHE A 42 1.62 -1.43 16.19
N GLY A 43 1.08 -1.40 17.43
CA GLY A 43 0.07 -2.34 17.94
C GLY A 43 -1.35 -1.75 18.09
N ALA A 44 -1.54 -0.44 17.98
CA ALA A 44 -2.84 0.21 18.16
C ALA A 44 -3.54 0.45 16.81
N THR A 45 -4.25 -0.55 16.30
CA THR A 45 -5.14 -0.37 15.14
C THR A 45 -6.59 -0.31 15.60
N GLY A 46 -7.13 0.90 15.77
CA GLY A 46 -8.56 1.20 15.82
C GLY A 46 -8.93 2.12 14.64
N PRO A 47 -10.07 1.92 13.97
CA PRO A 47 -10.48 2.78 12.87
C PRO A 47 -11.15 4.05 13.42
N ASP A 48 -10.41 5.13 13.59
CA ASP A 48 -11.00 6.42 13.96
C ASP A 48 -11.49 7.20 12.74
N ALA A 49 -12.81 7.39 12.70
CA ALA A 49 -13.58 8.12 11.68
C ALA A 49 -13.30 9.64 11.61
N LEU A 50 -12.27 10.14 12.31
CA LEU A 50 -11.93 11.57 12.35
C LEU A 50 -11.09 12.05 11.15
N MET A 51 -10.54 11.13 10.33
CA MET A 51 -9.70 11.46 9.17
C MET A 51 -10.49 12.00 7.98
N MET A 52 -11.79 11.68 7.88
CA MET A 52 -12.66 12.05 6.76
C MET A 52 -12.87 13.57 6.60
N ALA A 53 -12.70 14.35 7.68
CA ALA A 53 -12.87 15.81 7.64
C ALA A 53 -11.61 16.56 7.19
N LYS A 54 -10.43 15.92 7.21
CA LYS A 54 -9.14 16.57 6.96
C LYS A 54 -8.75 16.60 5.47
N ASP A 55 -9.09 15.54 4.73
CA ASP A 55 -8.85 15.43 3.29
C ASP A 55 -9.79 16.33 2.48
N ALA A 56 -11.04 16.49 2.94
CA ALA A 56 -12.04 17.34 2.30
C ALA A 56 -11.61 18.82 2.26
N LEU A 57 -11.01 19.35 3.34
CA LEU A 57 -10.65 20.78 3.45
C LEU A 57 -9.48 21.21 2.56
N VAL A 58 -8.52 20.32 2.26
CA VAL A 58 -7.38 20.65 1.38
C VAL A 58 -7.80 20.58 -0.08
N VAL A 59 -8.67 19.62 -0.44
CA VAL A 59 -9.29 19.57 -1.77
C VAL A 59 -10.22 20.77 -1.96
N GLU A 60 -11.02 21.13 -0.95
CA GLU A 60 -11.95 22.26 -0.95
C GLU A 60 -11.23 23.61 -1.15
N ASP A 61 -10.15 23.92 -0.42
CA ASP A 61 -9.48 25.23 -0.55
C ASP A 61 -8.57 25.31 -1.81
N PHE A 62 -7.99 24.18 -2.27
CA PHE A 62 -7.17 24.16 -3.49
C PHE A 62 -8.01 24.26 -4.76
N ALA A 63 -9.13 23.52 -4.85
CA ALA A 63 -10.00 23.56 -6.01
C ALA A 63 -10.91 24.82 -6.03
N SER A 64 -11.34 25.35 -4.88
CA SER A 64 -12.04 26.64 -4.76
C SER A 64 -11.17 27.82 -5.20
N SER A 65 -9.87 27.77 -4.92
CA SER A 65 -8.91 28.82 -5.34
C SER A 65 -8.57 28.74 -6.83
N LEU A 66 -8.55 27.54 -7.42
CA LEU A 66 -8.45 27.35 -8.86
C LEU A 66 -9.73 27.84 -9.60
N SER A 67 -10.91 27.50 -9.10
CA SER A 67 -12.20 27.81 -9.73
C SER A 67 -12.56 29.30 -9.66
N LYS A 68 -12.31 29.98 -8.53
CA LYS A 68 -12.65 31.41 -8.35
C LYS A 68 -11.75 32.39 -9.11
N LYS A 69 -10.49 32.02 -9.42
CA LYS A 69 -9.55 32.90 -10.14
C LYS A 69 -9.34 32.57 -11.62
N ILE A 70 -9.55 31.32 -12.05
CA ILE A 70 -9.31 30.93 -13.45
C ILE A 70 -10.57 31.13 -14.34
N MET A 71 -11.77 30.94 -13.79
CA MET A 71 -13.00 31.02 -14.60
C MET A 71 -13.43 32.43 -15.06
N PRO A 72 -13.10 33.55 -14.38
CA PRO A 72 -13.39 34.89 -14.91
C PRO A 72 -12.53 35.25 -16.13
N ASP A 73 -11.26 34.81 -16.17
CA ASP A 73 -10.30 35.16 -17.22
C ASP A 73 -10.42 34.27 -18.48
N ALA A 74 -11.08 33.12 -18.40
CA ALA A 74 -11.29 32.19 -19.52
C ALA A 74 -12.33 32.65 -20.56
N LYS A 75 -13.02 33.78 -20.31
CA LYS A 75 -14.00 34.38 -21.25
C LYS A 75 -13.39 35.39 -22.23
N SER A 76 -12.13 35.79 -22.04
CA SER A 76 -11.43 36.71 -22.95
C SER A 76 -10.96 35.99 -24.24
N PRO A 77 -11.25 36.53 -25.44
CA PRO A 77 -10.69 36.01 -26.70
C PRO A 77 -9.16 35.94 -26.71
N ASP A 78 -8.49 36.87 -26.02
CA ASP A 78 -7.02 36.93 -25.92
C ASP A 78 -6.45 35.84 -25.02
N ALA A 79 -7.21 35.43 -24.00
CA ALA A 79 -6.85 34.30 -23.12
C ALA A 79 -6.94 32.96 -23.86
N ARG A 80 -7.93 32.76 -24.75
CA ARG A 80 -8.02 31.57 -25.63
C ARG A 80 -6.89 31.51 -26.65
N ALA A 81 -6.49 32.66 -27.21
CA ALA A 81 -5.35 32.75 -28.13
C ALA A 81 -4.01 32.50 -27.42
N SER A 82 -3.91 32.86 -26.13
CA SER A 82 -2.73 32.60 -25.29
C SER A 82 -2.67 31.14 -24.82
N LEU A 83 -3.81 30.53 -24.46
CA LEU A 83 -3.90 29.10 -24.09
C LEU A 83 -3.55 28.15 -25.25
N LYS A 84 -3.87 28.53 -26.49
CA LYS A 84 -3.45 27.78 -27.70
C LYS A 84 -1.95 27.85 -28.00
N LYS A 85 -1.21 28.73 -27.33
CA LYS A 85 0.25 28.90 -27.47
C LYS A 85 1.04 28.31 -26.29
N ILE A 86 0.36 27.77 -25.28
CA ILE A 86 1.02 27.05 -24.18
C ILE A 86 1.19 25.61 -24.63
N ASP A 87 2.37 25.28 -25.15
CA ASP A 87 2.85 23.90 -25.15
C ASP A 87 3.07 23.50 -23.69
N LEU A 88 2.13 22.78 -23.11
CA LEU A 88 2.29 22.19 -21.79
C LEU A 88 3.36 21.09 -21.90
N PRO A 89 4.51 21.20 -21.20
CA PRO A 89 5.49 20.14 -21.25
C PRO A 89 4.94 18.88 -20.55
N PRO A 90 5.39 17.68 -20.94
CA PRO A 90 5.09 16.41 -20.26
C PRO A 90 5.42 16.37 -18.75
N SER A 91 6.02 17.44 -18.21
CA SER A 91 6.56 17.58 -16.85
C SER A 91 5.58 18.16 -15.81
N LEU A 92 4.28 18.16 -16.08
CA LEU A 92 3.26 18.17 -15.02
C LEU A 92 3.17 16.74 -14.44
N SER A 93 4.17 16.37 -13.64
CA SER A 93 4.29 15.13 -12.84
C SER A 93 3.26 15.10 -11.67
N LEU A 94 2.01 15.40 -12.02
CA LEU A 94 0.94 16.01 -11.24
C LEU A 94 0.93 15.68 -9.74
N PHE A 95 1.53 16.63 -9.01
CA PHE A 95 1.31 17.03 -7.61
C PHE A 95 2.14 16.37 -6.50
N MET A 96 3.44 16.15 -6.73
CA MET A 96 4.45 16.34 -5.69
C MET A 96 5.57 17.27 -6.18
N PRO A 97 6.21 18.09 -5.32
CA PRO A 97 7.24 19.01 -5.76
C PRO A 97 8.51 18.24 -6.13
N SER A 98 8.83 18.19 -7.43
CA SER A 98 10.22 18.03 -7.86
C SER A 98 10.93 19.35 -7.58
N ALA A 99 11.78 19.38 -6.54
CA ALA A 99 12.51 20.58 -6.17
C ALA A 99 13.31 21.12 -7.37
N GLN A 100 12.91 22.29 -7.87
CA GLN A 100 13.77 23.09 -8.73
C GLN A 100 14.89 23.67 -7.87
N ALA A 101 16.13 23.45 -8.30
CA ALA A 101 17.31 24.04 -7.71
C ALA A 101 17.30 25.56 -7.93
N THR A 102 17.06 26.35 -6.88
CA THR A 102 17.47 27.76 -6.84
C THR A 102 18.12 28.10 -5.49
N THR A 103 19.45 28.25 -5.57
CA THR A 103 20.31 29.18 -4.83
C THR A 103 19.84 29.67 -3.45
N GLY A 104 20.50 29.14 -2.41
CA GLY A 104 21.08 29.97 -1.35
C GLY A 104 20.12 30.78 -0.48
N ARG A 105 19.12 30.16 0.14
CA ARG A 105 18.53 30.66 1.39
C ARG A 105 18.18 29.48 2.31
N LYS A 106 18.64 29.58 3.56
CA LYS A 106 18.29 28.66 4.65
C LYS A 106 16.79 28.82 4.97
N THR A 107 15.92 28.10 4.27
CA THR A 107 14.50 28.00 4.64
C THR A 107 14.22 26.58 5.12
N LYS A 108 13.84 26.50 6.40
CA LYS A 108 13.33 25.32 7.10
C LYS A 108 11.98 24.90 6.53
N THR A 109 11.99 24.21 5.40
CA THR A 109 10.80 23.57 4.84
C THR A 109 11.18 22.18 4.35
N ALA A 110 11.53 21.31 5.30
CA ALA A 110 11.44 19.88 5.10
C ALA A 110 10.03 19.47 5.53
N VAL A 111 9.22 19.07 4.57
CA VAL A 111 7.93 18.44 4.83
C VAL A 111 8.28 17.06 5.40
N CYS A 112 7.88 16.79 6.65
CA CYS A 112 8.47 15.78 7.54
C CYS A 112 9.85 16.17 8.14
N ASP A 113 9.95 17.38 8.69
CA ASP A 113 10.81 17.58 9.86
C ASP A 113 10.25 16.71 11.00
N ASP A 114 11.08 16.33 11.98
CA ASP A 114 10.70 15.52 13.17
C ASP A 114 9.65 16.20 14.07
N LYS A 115 9.04 17.29 13.59
CA LYS A 115 7.90 17.99 14.14
C LYS A 115 6.92 18.29 13.00
N GLU A 116 5.85 17.51 13.01
CA GLU A 116 4.52 17.85 12.49
C GLU A 116 4.31 17.81 10.95
N ILE A 117 3.08 17.43 10.59
CA ILE A 117 2.32 17.84 9.38
C ILE A 117 2.35 16.94 8.11
N PHE A 118 2.93 15.72 8.06
CA PHE A 118 2.60 14.81 6.91
C PHE A 118 2.27 13.35 7.24
N THR A 119 2.65 12.86 8.42
CA THR A 119 2.18 11.56 8.93
C THR A 119 0.67 11.52 9.18
N GLY A 120 0.01 12.69 9.24
CA GLY A 120 -1.45 12.83 9.35
C GLY A 120 -2.22 13.02 8.03
N PHE A 121 -1.55 12.99 6.87
CA PHE A 121 -2.17 13.24 5.55
C PHE A 121 -2.29 12.00 4.66
N LEU A 122 -1.69 10.88 5.07
CA LEU A 122 -1.87 9.59 4.44
C LEU A 122 -2.66 8.75 5.44
N GLY A 123 -3.76 8.14 5.01
CA GLY A 123 -4.79 7.54 5.88
C GLY A 123 -4.35 6.38 6.80
N ASP A 124 -3.05 6.15 6.98
CA ASP A 124 -2.45 5.24 7.96
C ASP A 124 -1.21 5.88 8.58
N LEU A 125 -1.12 5.86 9.92
CA LEU A 125 -0.04 6.49 10.70
C LEU A 125 1.35 5.91 10.41
N ARG A 126 1.42 4.73 9.77
CA ARG A 126 2.68 4.02 9.47
C ARG A 126 3.17 4.30 8.05
N CYS A 127 2.56 5.22 7.31
CA CYS A 127 2.95 5.59 5.95
C CYS A 127 4.45 5.91 5.82
N ASN A 128 5.08 6.45 6.88
CA ASN A 128 6.49 6.82 6.91
C ASN A 128 7.42 5.68 7.40
N VAL A 129 6.93 4.47 7.67
CA VAL A 129 7.77 3.41 8.26
C VAL A 129 9.02 3.16 7.44
N ASN A 130 8.93 3.04 6.12
CA ASN A 130 10.10 2.87 5.25
C ASN A 130 9.84 3.49 3.86
N LEU A 131 10.91 3.64 3.06
CA LEU A 131 10.83 4.32 1.77
C LEU A 131 9.89 3.63 0.77
N GLY A 132 9.92 2.29 0.68
CA GLY A 132 9.05 1.55 -0.24
C GLY A 132 7.55 1.71 0.10
N LEU A 133 7.21 1.82 1.39
CA LEU A 133 5.84 2.11 1.80
C LEU A 133 5.44 3.54 1.44
N GLN A 134 6.31 4.52 1.69
CA GLN A 134 6.07 5.92 1.33
C GLN A 134 5.80 6.06 -0.18
N THR A 135 6.59 5.41 -1.04
CA THR A 135 6.39 5.49 -2.49
C THR A 135 5.07 4.88 -2.95
N LEU A 136 4.61 3.78 -2.33
CA LEU A 136 3.31 3.19 -2.63
C LEU A 136 2.15 4.11 -2.20
N TYR A 137 2.22 4.76 -1.04
CA TYR A 137 1.22 5.75 -0.65
C TYR A 137 1.16 6.91 -1.65
N SER A 138 2.32 7.46 -2.03
CA SER A 138 2.39 8.53 -3.01
C SER A 138 1.89 8.11 -4.41
N LEU A 139 2.10 6.85 -4.82
CA LEU A 139 1.56 6.29 -6.06
C LEU A 139 0.03 6.35 -6.08
N TRP A 140 -0.62 5.90 -5.01
CA TRP A 140 -2.08 5.89 -4.93
C TRP A 140 -2.68 7.29 -4.78
N LEU A 141 -1.97 8.22 -4.14
CA LEU A 141 -2.34 9.63 -4.11
C LEU A 141 -2.29 10.26 -5.51
N ARG A 142 -1.22 10.03 -6.27
CA ARG A 142 -1.12 10.46 -7.69
C ARG A 142 -2.26 9.89 -8.51
N GLN A 143 -2.56 8.61 -8.32
CA GLN A 143 -3.63 7.93 -9.02
C GLN A 143 -5.01 8.53 -8.69
N HIS A 144 -5.28 8.87 -7.43
CA HIS A 144 -6.51 9.56 -7.04
C HIS A 144 -6.64 10.90 -7.77
N ASN A 145 -5.60 11.75 -7.71
CA ASN A 145 -5.63 13.09 -8.30
C ASN A 145 -5.73 13.05 -9.83
N SER A 146 -5.08 12.08 -10.47
CA SER A 146 -5.20 11.82 -11.91
C SER A 146 -6.65 11.49 -12.30
N LEU A 147 -7.33 10.64 -11.52
CA LEU A 147 -8.74 10.30 -11.74
C LEU A 147 -9.65 11.49 -11.51
N ALA A 148 -9.50 12.21 -10.40
CA ALA A 148 -10.31 13.39 -10.11
C ALA A 148 -10.18 14.45 -11.22
N PHE A 149 -8.96 14.69 -11.69
CA PHE A 149 -8.73 15.60 -12.81
C PHE A 149 -9.42 15.11 -14.10
N ALA A 150 -9.26 13.83 -14.46
CA ALA A 150 -9.90 13.29 -15.66
C ALA A 150 -11.43 13.32 -15.59
N LEU A 151 -12.01 12.99 -14.43
CA LEU A 151 -13.45 13.09 -14.16
C LEU A 151 -13.94 14.53 -14.29
N SER A 152 -13.17 15.53 -13.82
CA SER A 152 -13.53 16.95 -13.96
C SER A 152 -13.59 17.42 -15.42
N LYS A 153 -12.87 16.75 -16.33
CA LYS A 153 -12.88 17.08 -17.76
C LYS A 153 -14.10 16.52 -18.48
N ILE A 154 -14.54 15.32 -18.10
CA ILE A 154 -15.71 14.68 -18.72
C ILE A 154 -17.03 15.09 -18.05
N ASN A 155 -16.98 15.52 -16.78
CA ASN A 155 -18.12 16.02 -16.03
C ASN A 155 -17.85 17.44 -15.47
N PRO A 156 -17.92 18.49 -16.30
CA PRO A 156 -17.60 19.86 -15.86
C PRO A 156 -18.51 20.43 -14.76
N ASP A 157 -19.71 19.87 -14.60
CA ASP A 157 -20.71 20.30 -13.62
C ASP A 157 -20.56 19.61 -12.25
N TRP A 158 -19.65 18.64 -12.12
CA TRP A 158 -19.41 18.00 -10.83
C TRP A 158 -18.66 18.94 -9.89
N ASP A 159 -19.16 19.02 -8.65
CA ASP A 159 -18.46 19.71 -7.58
C ASP A 159 -17.29 18.87 -7.04
N GLU A 160 -16.51 19.51 -6.18
CA GLU A 160 -15.27 18.96 -5.65
C GLU A 160 -15.50 17.72 -4.78
N GLU A 161 -16.59 17.70 -4.00
CA GLU A 161 -16.98 16.55 -3.18
C GLU A 161 -17.36 15.35 -4.05
N THR A 162 -18.12 15.57 -5.13
CA THR A 162 -18.48 14.51 -6.08
C THR A 162 -17.22 13.96 -6.74
N LEU A 163 -16.31 14.82 -7.22
CA LEU A 163 -15.05 14.41 -7.83
C LEU A 163 -14.19 13.58 -6.88
N TYR A 164 -14.09 14.00 -5.62
CA TYR A 164 -13.36 13.28 -4.58
C TYR A 164 -13.96 11.90 -4.32
N GLN A 165 -15.27 11.81 -4.06
CA GLN A 165 -15.90 10.53 -3.72
C GLN A 165 -15.88 9.55 -4.89
N GLU A 166 -16.03 10.01 -6.13
CA GLU A 166 -15.95 9.16 -7.32
C GLU A 166 -14.51 8.67 -7.56
N ALA A 167 -13.51 9.55 -7.49
CA ALA A 167 -12.11 9.15 -7.61
C ALA A 167 -11.70 8.16 -6.50
N ARG A 168 -12.13 8.41 -5.26
CA ARG A 168 -11.93 7.52 -4.10
C ARG A 168 -12.58 6.16 -4.32
N ALA A 169 -13.82 6.12 -4.79
CA ALA A 169 -14.54 4.87 -5.06
C ALA A 169 -13.83 4.05 -6.16
N ILE A 170 -13.37 4.71 -7.23
CA ILE A 170 -12.58 4.05 -8.29
C ILE A 170 -11.28 3.49 -7.71
N VAL A 171 -10.51 4.27 -6.94
CA VAL A 171 -9.25 3.80 -6.32
C VAL A 171 -9.49 2.59 -5.43
N ALA A 172 -10.51 2.63 -4.56
CA ALA A 172 -10.87 1.52 -3.69
C ALA A 172 -11.24 0.25 -4.48
N ALA A 173 -12.08 0.38 -5.51
CA ALA A 173 -12.47 -0.73 -6.37
C ALA A 173 -11.28 -1.31 -7.14
N ARG A 174 -10.37 -0.47 -7.64
CA ARG A 174 -9.13 -0.88 -8.31
C ARG A 174 -8.21 -1.65 -7.36
N LEU A 175 -8.04 -1.16 -6.13
CA LEU A 175 -7.26 -1.85 -5.09
C LEU A 175 -7.85 -3.22 -4.77
N GLN A 176 -9.16 -3.30 -4.50
CA GLN A 176 -9.87 -4.58 -4.27
C GLN A 176 -9.66 -5.54 -5.44
N HIS A 177 -9.86 -5.07 -6.68
CA HIS A 177 -9.66 -5.88 -7.87
C HIS A 177 -8.22 -6.39 -7.99
N ILE A 178 -7.21 -5.52 -7.87
CA ILE A 178 -5.79 -5.91 -7.99
C ILE A 178 -5.43 -6.94 -6.91
N VAL A 179 -5.84 -6.71 -5.66
CA VAL A 179 -5.54 -7.58 -4.53
C VAL A 179 -6.08 -8.98 -4.76
N TYR A 180 -7.37 -9.11 -5.10
CA TYR A 180 -8.01 -10.43 -5.24
C TYR A 180 -7.69 -11.10 -6.58
N ASN A 181 -7.51 -10.34 -7.66
CA ASN A 181 -7.27 -10.90 -8.99
C ASN A 181 -5.80 -11.30 -9.21
N LYS A 182 -4.86 -10.54 -8.64
CA LYS A 182 -3.44 -10.64 -9.02
C LYS A 182 -2.54 -10.97 -7.84
N TRP A 183 -2.75 -10.36 -6.67
CA TRP A 183 -1.83 -10.53 -5.55
C TRP A 183 -2.15 -11.78 -4.70
N LEU A 184 -3.39 -11.95 -4.27
CA LEU A 184 -3.80 -13.12 -3.46
C LEU A 184 -3.50 -14.46 -4.15
N PRO A 185 -3.74 -14.64 -5.46
CA PRO A 185 -3.43 -15.91 -6.11
C PRO A 185 -1.94 -16.24 -6.15
N VAL A 186 -1.06 -15.22 -6.20
CA VAL A 186 0.40 -15.42 -6.09
C VAL A 186 0.76 -15.83 -4.65
N LEU A 187 0.11 -15.22 -3.65
CA LEU A 187 0.38 -15.50 -2.25
C LEU A 187 -0.09 -16.92 -1.85
N LEU A 188 -1.36 -17.23 -2.14
CA LEU A 188 -2.09 -18.36 -1.56
C LEU A 188 -2.15 -19.60 -2.45
N GLY A 189 -1.85 -19.46 -3.74
CA GLY A 189 -2.02 -20.53 -4.72
C GLY A 189 -3.48 -20.80 -5.11
N PRO A 190 -3.70 -21.50 -6.24
CA PRO A 190 -5.04 -21.70 -6.81
C PRO A 190 -5.97 -22.53 -5.92
N GLU A 191 -5.44 -23.53 -5.21
CA GLU A 191 -6.25 -24.39 -4.34
C GLU A 191 -6.90 -23.58 -3.21
N THR A 192 -6.09 -22.80 -2.48
CA THR A 192 -6.59 -21.94 -1.40
C THR A 192 -7.60 -20.90 -1.91
N ILE A 193 -7.33 -20.28 -3.07
CA ILE A 193 -8.26 -19.33 -3.69
C ILE A 193 -9.61 -19.97 -3.98
N ASN A 194 -9.62 -21.21 -4.47
CA ASN A 194 -10.85 -21.95 -4.76
C ASN A 194 -11.58 -22.34 -3.47
N THR A 195 -10.86 -22.91 -2.49
CA THR A 195 -11.41 -23.37 -1.21
C THR A 195 -12.13 -22.24 -0.46
N TRP A 196 -11.57 -21.04 -0.47
CA TRP A 196 -12.15 -19.87 0.21
C TRP A 196 -13.05 -19.01 -0.67
N GLY A 197 -13.34 -19.44 -1.91
CA GLY A 197 -14.23 -18.70 -2.82
C GLY A 197 -13.74 -17.28 -3.15
N LEU A 198 -12.42 -17.11 -3.30
CA LEU A 198 -11.79 -15.80 -3.50
C LEU A 198 -11.70 -15.39 -4.98
N ASN A 199 -12.11 -16.26 -5.90
CA ASN A 199 -12.20 -15.94 -7.33
C ASN A 199 -13.18 -14.80 -7.58
N LEU A 200 -12.75 -13.83 -8.37
CA LEU A 200 -13.58 -12.71 -8.81
C LEU A 200 -14.57 -13.14 -9.88
N MET A 201 -15.63 -12.34 -10.05
CA MET A 201 -16.62 -12.60 -11.08
C MET A 201 -16.03 -12.22 -12.46
N PRO A 202 -16.02 -13.13 -13.45
CA PRO A 202 -15.52 -12.81 -14.78
C PRO A 202 -16.43 -11.78 -15.49
N SER A 203 -17.71 -11.78 -15.16
CA SER A 203 -18.72 -10.81 -15.59
C SER A 203 -19.87 -10.77 -14.59
N GLY A 204 -20.77 -9.78 -14.72
CA GLY A 204 -21.96 -9.67 -13.85
C GLY A 204 -21.65 -9.14 -12.45
N ARG A 205 -22.40 -9.61 -11.46
CA ARG A 205 -22.37 -9.12 -10.07
C ARG A 205 -22.12 -10.26 -9.08
N TYR A 206 -21.51 -9.93 -7.95
CA TYR A 206 -21.31 -10.82 -6.81
C TYR A 206 -22.52 -10.75 -5.89
N HIS A 207 -23.05 -11.91 -5.51
CA HIS A 207 -24.26 -12.06 -4.69
C HIS A 207 -23.97 -12.64 -3.29
N GLY A 208 -22.70 -12.73 -2.91
CA GLY A 208 -22.28 -13.38 -1.65
C GLY A 208 -22.12 -12.42 -0.47
N TYR A 209 -22.65 -11.20 -0.56
CA TYR A 209 -22.65 -10.29 0.59
C TYR A 209 -23.56 -10.84 1.70
N ASP A 210 -23.05 -10.87 2.93
CA ASP A 210 -23.77 -11.31 4.11
C ASP A 210 -23.51 -10.33 5.26
N ALA A 211 -24.57 -9.63 5.69
CA ALA A 211 -24.51 -8.67 6.78
C ALA A 211 -24.23 -9.30 8.15
N THR A 212 -24.37 -10.62 8.29
CA THR A 212 -24.06 -11.36 9.52
C THR A 212 -22.57 -11.72 9.64
N VAL A 213 -21.82 -11.62 8.55
CA VAL A 213 -20.36 -11.86 8.56
C VAL A 213 -19.66 -10.71 9.28
N ASN A 214 -18.88 -11.05 10.30
CA ASN A 214 -18.00 -10.10 10.95
C ASN A 214 -16.77 -9.84 10.06
N ALA A 215 -16.71 -8.70 9.37
CA ALA A 215 -15.53 -8.32 8.56
C ALA A 215 -14.35 -7.76 9.40
N GLY A 216 -14.45 -7.78 10.73
CA GLY A 216 -13.39 -7.34 11.63
C GLY A 216 -12.11 -8.16 11.50
N LEU A 217 -10.99 -7.51 11.81
CA LEU A 217 -9.65 -8.10 11.73
C LEU A 217 -9.45 -9.14 12.84
N ALA A 218 -9.15 -10.37 12.45
CA ALA A 218 -8.83 -11.44 13.38
C ALA A 218 -7.45 -11.22 14.03
N ASN A 219 -7.31 -11.68 15.27
CA ASN A 219 -6.12 -11.46 16.07
C ASN A 219 -4.92 -12.22 15.46
N GLU A 220 -5.10 -13.49 15.15
CA GLU A 220 -4.12 -14.36 14.49
C GLU A 220 -3.69 -13.87 13.12
N PHE A 221 -4.59 -13.23 12.38
CA PHE A 221 -4.28 -12.67 11.07
C PHE A 221 -3.30 -11.49 11.23
N SER A 222 -3.60 -10.55 12.12
CA SER A 222 -2.82 -9.32 12.31
C SER A 222 -1.53 -9.49 13.13
N ALA A 223 -1.57 -10.33 14.16
CA ALA A 223 -0.45 -10.55 15.07
C ALA A 223 0.51 -11.64 14.57
N ALA A 224 0.11 -12.51 13.64
CA ALA A 224 0.97 -13.57 13.11
C ALA A 224 0.90 -13.72 11.57
N ALA A 225 -0.20 -14.23 11.01
CA ALA A 225 -0.20 -14.76 9.64
C ALA A 225 0.15 -13.72 8.57
N PHE A 226 -0.47 -12.53 8.63
CA PHE A 226 -0.25 -11.47 7.65
C PHE A 226 1.11 -10.76 7.81
N ARG A 227 1.89 -11.12 8.84
CA ARG A 227 3.27 -10.66 9.03
C ARG A 227 4.29 -11.47 8.24
N VAL A 228 3.87 -12.54 7.54
CA VAL A 228 4.72 -13.36 6.67
C VAL A 228 5.49 -12.54 5.62
N GLY A 229 4.92 -11.42 5.14
CA GLY A 229 5.59 -10.54 4.18
C GLY A 229 6.91 -9.94 4.69
N LEU A 230 7.17 -9.95 5.99
CA LEU A 230 8.41 -9.44 6.57
C LEU A 230 9.62 -10.33 6.29
N THR A 231 9.44 -11.64 6.08
CA THR A 231 10.53 -12.53 5.66
C THR A 231 10.87 -12.35 4.18
N MET A 232 9.92 -11.84 3.39
CA MET A 232 10.08 -11.53 1.97
C MET A 232 10.86 -10.23 1.71
N ALA A 233 11.03 -9.39 2.74
CA ALA A 233 11.70 -8.11 2.61
C ALA A 233 13.20 -8.27 2.29
N THR A 234 13.66 -7.47 1.35
CA THR A 234 15.09 -7.35 1.01
C THR A 234 15.77 -6.33 1.94
N GLY A 235 17.09 -6.40 2.05
CA GLY A 235 17.86 -5.47 2.89
C GLY A 235 18.12 -4.11 2.24
N VAL A 236 17.76 -3.93 0.97
CA VAL A 236 18.08 -2.76 0.17
C VAL A 236 16.93 -2.46 -0.79
N TYR A 237 16.71 -1.19 -1.08
CA TYR A 237 15.94 -0.75 -2.24
C TYR A 237 16.89 -0.52 -3.41
N ILE A 238 16.70 -1.30 -4.47
CA ILE A 238 17.32 -1.00 -5.77
C ILE A 238 16.65 0.26 -6.34
N ARG A 239 17.42 1.08 -7.04
CA ARG A 239 16.93 2.27 -7.74
C ARG A 239 17.31 2.19 -9.20
N LEU A 240 16.39 2.58 -10.07
CA LEU A 240 16.61 2.63 -11.51
C LEU A 240 16.33 4.03 -12.04
N SER A 241 17.16 4.53 -12.96
CA SER A 241 16.93 5.78 -13.67
C SER A 241 15.77 5.66 -14.67
N GLY A 242 15.35 6.77 -15.27
CA GLY A 242 14.33 6.76 -16.34
C GLY A 242 14.79 6.06 -17.62
N ALA A 243 16.10 5.86 -17.79
CA ALA A 243 16.68 5.04 -18.86
C ALA A 243 16.82 3.55 -18.48
N HIS A 244 16.28 3.16 -17.32
CA HIS A 244 16.39 1.81 -16.75
C HIS A 244 17.82 1.41 -16.33
N GLU A 245 18.71 2.40 -16.15
CA GLU A 245 20.06 2.18 -15.64
C GLU A 245 20.10 2.10 -14.10
N PRO A 246 20.92 1.21 -13.52
CA PRO A 246 21.04 1.08 -12.08
C PRO A 246 21.61 2.35 -11.43
N LEU A 247 21.01 2.74 -10.30
CA LEU A 247 21.44 3.84 -9.44
C LEU A 247 21.89 3.30 -8.08
N PRO A 248 22.62 4.09 -7.26
CA PRO A 248 23.05 3.65 -5.94
C PRO A 248 21.88 3.20 -5.05
N GLU A 249 21.98 1.97 -4.56
CA GLU A 249 21.02 1.33 -3.68
C GLU A 249 20.92 2.03 -2.32
N ILE A 250 19.78 1.86 -1.65
CA ILE A 250 19.55 2.40 -0.31
C ILE A 250 19.24 1.25 0.65
N ARG A 251 20.05 1.10 1.70
CA ARG A 251 19.79 0.14 2.77
C ARG A 251 18.46 0.42 3.45
N LEU A 252 17.70 -0.64 3.74
CA LEU A 252 16.38 -0.54 4.37
C LEU A 252 16.46 0.16 5.74
N SER A 253 17.45 -0.17 6.57
CA SER A 253 17.70 0.47 7.87
C SER A 253 17.93 1.97 7.77
N ASN A 254 18.43 2.46 6.63
CA ASN A 254 18.63 3.88 6.39
C ASN A 254 17.36 4.61 5.97
N THR A 255 16.26 3.91 5.72
CA THR A 255 14.99 4.51 5.29
C THR A 255 13.96 4.64 6.40
N PHE A 256 14.16 3.95 7.53
CA PHE A 256 13.11 3.86 8.53
C PHE A 256 12.76 5.22 9.14
N PHE A 257 11.49 5.64 9.01
CA PHE A 257 10.99 6.95 9.45
C PHE A 257 11.72 8.16 8.87
N LYS A 258 12.55 7.98 7.82
CA LYS A 258 13.32 9.05 7.19
C LYS A 258 12.61 9.57 5.95
N ALA A 259 11.60 10.39 6.16
CA ALA A 259 10.82 10.99 5.08
C ALA A 259 11.66 11.88 4.15
N ASN A 260 12.79 12.44 4.62
CA ASN A 260 13.69 13.25 3.79
C ASN A 260 14.20 12.51 2.54
N GLU A 261 14.22 11.17 2.55
CA GLU A 261 14.66 10.39 1.41
C GLU A 261 13.74 10.55 0.19
N ILE A 262 12.41 10.50 0.38
CA ILE A 262 11.46 10.56 -0.74
C ILE A 262 11.44 11.91 -1.47
N TYR A 263 11.86 13.00 -0.80
CA TYR A 263 11.91 14.35 -1.39
C TYR A 263 13.14 14.60 -2.26
N LYS A 264 14.12 13.70 -2.25
CA LYS A 264 15.24 13.79 -3.19
C LYS A 264 14.70 13.68 -4.61
N LEU A 265 15.15 14.57 -5.49
CA LEU A 265 14.69 14.63 -6.88
C LEU A 265 14.79 13.25 -7.53
N GLY A 266 13.67 12.77 -8.09
CA GLY A 266 13.59 11.47 -8.77
C GLY A 266 13.37 10.25 -7.86
N MET A 267 13.55 10.37 -6.53
CA MET A 267 13.60 9.21 -5.62
C MET A 267 12.37 8.32 -5.69
N LEU A 268 11.17 8.91 -5.66
CA LEU A 268 9.94 8.13 -5.71
C LEU A 268 9.89 7.25 -6.96
N ASP A 269 10.12 7.83 -8.13
CA ASP A 269 9.98 7.10 -9.38
C ASP A 269 11.12 6.08 -9.54
N GLU A 270 12.33 6.41 -9.07
CA GLU A 270 13.48 5.52 -9.10
C GLU A 270 13.30 4.28 -8.23
N VAL A 271 12.74 4.45 -7.03
CA VAL A 271 12.45 3.34 -6.12
C VAL A 271 11.29 2.52 -6.63
N LEU A 272 10.21 3.13 -7.15
CA LEU A 272 9.11 2.38 -7.75
C LEU A 272 9.57 1.55 -8.95
N ARG A 273 10.44 2.10 -9.83
CA ARG A 273 11.08 1.34 -10.91
C ARG A 273 11.95 0.21 -10.39
N GLY A 274 12.74 0.45 -9.34
CA GLY A 274 13.54 -0.59 -8.72
C GLY A 274 12.68 -1.71 -8.13
N MET A 275 11.58 -1.37 -7.46
CA MET A 275 10.66 -2.33 -6.86
C MET A 275 9.91 -3.19 -7.90
N THR A 276 9.76 -2.74 -9.15
CA THR A 276 9.19 -3.59 -10.21
C THR A 276 10.17 -4.65 -10.72
N ASP A 277 11.47 -4.45 -10.53
CA ASP A 277 12.52 -5.30 -11.09
C ASP A 277 13.24 -6.13 -10.01
N GLN A 278 13.23 -5.64 -8.78
CA GLN A 278 13.82 -6.31 -7.64
C GLN A 278 12.97 -7.53 -7.25
N SER A 279 13.59 -8.70 -7.28
CA SER A 279 12.96 -9.92 -6.74
C SER A 279 12.85 -9.82 -5.23
N GLY A 280 11.65 -10.09 -4.69
CA GLY A 280 11.47 -10.32 -3.26
C GLY A 280 12.21 -11.57 -2.80
N LYS A 281 12.49 -11.67 -1.49
CA LYS A 281 12.95 -12.94 -0.93
C LYS A 281 11.81 -13.96 -0.94
N ILE A 282 12.16 -15.21 -1.18
CA ILE A 282 11.24 -16.33 -0.94
C ILE A 282 10.94 -16.38 0.56
N VAL A 283 9.72 -16.77 0.93
CA VAL A 283 9.36 -16.97 2.33
C VAL A 283 10.22 -18.12 2.85
N GLU A 284 11.16 -17.77 3.72
CA GLU A 284 12.05 -18.70 4.39
C GLU A 284 11.95 -18.51 5.91
N ASN A 285 12.53 -19.46 6.64
CA ASN A 285 12.68 -19.41 8.10
C ASN A 285 13.70 -18.35 8.58
N SER A 286 13.96 -17.32 7.77
CA SER A 286 14.93 -16.26 8.05
C SER A 286 14.45 -14.90 7.53
N ALA A 287 15.03 -13.83 8.06
CA ALA A 287 14.78 -12.47 7.61
C ALA A 287 16.11 -11.76 7.32
N THR A 288 16.05 -10.68 6.53
CA THR A 288 17.22 -9.81 6.33
C THR A 288 17.73 -9.26 7.66
N THR A 289 19.06 -9.11 7.80
CA THR A 289 19.69 -8.51 8.98
C THR A 289 19.21 -7.08 9.24
N GLU A 290 18.74 -6.40 8.20
CA GLU A 290 18.13 -5.07 8.28
C GLU A 290 16.83 -5.07 9.10
N LEU A 291 16.15 -6.22 9.24
CA LEU A 291 14.95 -6.40 10.06
C LEU A 291 15.21 -7.21 11.33
N SER A 292 16.15 -8.15 11.34
CA SER A 292 16.44 -8.98 12.52
C SER A 292 17.50 -8.38 13.45
N GLN A 293 18.30 -7.42 12.99
CA GLN A 293 19.38 -6.82 13.79
C GLN A 293 19.43 -5.30 13.71
N HIS A 294 18.80 -4.68 12.71
CA HIS A 294 18.86 -3.24 12.47
C HIS A 294 17.48 -2.62 12.25
N LEU A 295 16.42 -3.18 12.83
CA LEU A 295 15.11 -2.53 12.79
C LEU A 295 15.16 -1.24 13.63
N PHE A 296 14.82 -0.10 13.03
CA PHE A 296 14.75 1.21 13.68
C PHE A 296 16.02 1.55 14.50
N PRO A 297 17.21 1.60 13.86
CA PRO A 297 18.44 1.88 14.58
C PRO A 297 18.43 3.35 15.06
N THR A 298 18.83 3.59 16.31
CA THR A 298 18.90 4.94 16.87
C THR A 298 20.06 5.72 16.25
N ASN A 299 19.79 6.95 15.78
CA ASN A 299 20.82 7.82 15.21
C ASN A 299 21.95 8.10 16.22
N GLY A 300 23.19 7.86 15.82
CA GLY A 300 24.39 8.34 16.51
C GLY A 300 25.00 7.43 17.58
N THR A 301 24.36 6.33 17.98
CA THR A 301 24.90 5.46 19.06
C THR A 301 24.69 3.96 18.93
N ALA A 302 23.79 3.46 18.08
CA ALA A 302 23.45 2.04 18.12
C ALA A 302 24.12 1.25 16.99
N LEU A 303 25.08 0.41 17.34
CA LEU A 303 25.65 -0.65 16.48
C LEU A 303 24.61 -1.75 16.13
N PHE A 304 23.39 -1.65 16.67
CA PHE A 304 22.29 -2.61 16.57
C PHE A 304 20.92 -1.88 16.63
N GLY A 305 19.88 -2.51 16.13
CA GLY A 305 18.48 -2.10 16.23
C GLY A 305 17.63 -3.19 16.92
N LEU A 306 16.32 -3.09 16.80
CA LEU A 306 15.40 -4.14 17.24
C LEU A 306 15.48 -5.37 16.31
N ASP A 307 14.98 -6.50 16.80
CA ASP A 307 14.76 -7.72 16.02
C ASP A 307 13.25 -7.90 15.77
N LEU A 308 12.82 -7.67 14.53
CA LEU A 308 11.42 -7.77 14.15
C LEU A 308 10.85 -9.19 14.30
N ILE A 309 11.67 -10.22 14.13
CA ILE A 309 11.23 -11.62 14.25
C ILE A 309 10.97 -11.95 15.71
N SER A 310 11.89 -11.57 16.60
CA SER A 310 11.69 -11.69 18.04
C SER A 310 10.48 -10.87 18.53
N VAL A 311 10.28 -9.66 17.99
CA VAL A 311 9.10 -8.84 18.28
C VAL A 311 7.81 -9.54 17.85
N ASN A 312 7.77 -10.18 16.68
CA ASN A 312 6.56 -10.90 16.22
C ASN A 312 6.25 -12.13 17.08
N ILE A 313 7.27 -12.88 17.50
CA ILE A 313 7.09 -14.01 18.44
C ILE A 313 6.51 -13.48 19.76
N GLN A 314 7.12 -12.45 20.33
CA GLN A 314 6.65 -11.87 21.59
C GLN A 314 5.26 -11.25 21.45
N ARG A 315 4.92 -10.65 20.29
CA ARG A 315 3.60 -10.11 19.99
C ARG A 315 2.53 -11.20 19.95
N GLY A 316 2.83 -12.36 19.38
CA GLY A 316 1.93 -13.50 19.41
C GLY A 316 1.59 -13.94 20.85
N ARG A 317 2.60 -13.96 21.74
CA ARG A 317 2.43 -14.29 23.16
C ARG A 317 1.64 -13.21 23.92
N ASP A 318 1.96 -11.95 23.69
CA ASP A 318 1.26 -10.77 24.24
C ASP A 318 -0.24 -10.81 23.87
N HIS A 319 -0.54 -11.15 22.63
CA HIS A 319 -1.91 -11.28 22.12
C HIS A 319 -2.62 -12.57 22.54
N GLY A 320 -1.96 -13.44 23.32
CA GLY A 320 -2.52 -14.72 23.76
C GLY A 320 -2.85 -15.68 22.61
N LEU A 321 -2.10 -15.63 21.50
CA LEU A 321 -2.35 -16.51 20.37
C LEU A 321 -2.14 -17.98 20.79
N PRO A 322 -3.08 -18.88 20.47
CA PRO A 322 -2.88 -20.31 20.66
C PRO A 322 -1.65 -20.81 19.89
N ALA A 323 -1.03 -21.86 20.41
CA ALA A 323 0.10 -22.52 19.76
C ALA A 323 -0.25 -23.02 18.35
N TYR A 324 0.77 -23.11 17.49
CA TYR A 324 0.70 -23.50 16.08
C TYR A 324 -0.17 -24.74 15.81
N ARG A 325 -0.05 -25.79 16.65
CA ARG A 325 -0.82 -27.03 16.52
C ARG A 325 -2.33 -26.80 16.55
N ASN A 326 -2.81 -25.85 17.35
CA ASN A 326 -4.24 -25.55 17.47
C ASN A 326 -4.79 -24.95 16.18
N TRP A 327 -4.00 -24.10 15.51
CA TRP A 327 -4.35 -23.52 14.21
C TRP A 327 -4.38 -24.56 13.11
N ARG A 328 -3.42 -25.49 13.08
CA ARG A 328 -3.48 -26.64 12.15
C ARG A 328 -4.76 -27.43 12.33
N LYS A 329 -5.15 -27.73 13.57
CA LYS A 329 -6.40 -28.44 13.87
C LYS A 329 -7.63 -27.64 13.40
N LEU A 330 -7.67 -26.34 13.67
CA LEU A 330 -8.76 -25.45 13.25
C LEU A 330 -8.91 -25.41 11.73
N CYS A 331 -7.78 -25.40 11.02
CA CYS A 331 -7.72 -25.46 9.56
C CYS A 331 -7.94 -26.87 8.96
N GLY A 332 -8.27 -27.88 9.77
CA GLY A 332 -8.47 -29.26 9.29
C GLY A 332 -7.18 -29.94 8.81
N LEU A 333 -6.00 -29.40 9.16
CA LEU A 333 -4.70 -29.90 8.74
C LEU A 333 -4.20 -31.01 9.67
N SER A 334 -3.32 -31.87 9.15
CA SER A 334 -2.63 -32.92 9.91
C SER A 334 -1.88 -32.35 11.11
N THR A 335 -1.92 -32.98 12.28
CA THR A 335 -1.19 -32.51 13.47
C THR A 335 -0.21 -33.57 13.97
N ALA A 336 0.74 -33.15 14.80
CA ALA A 336 1.68 -34.03 15.48
C ALA A 336 1.65 -33.80 16.99
N ASP A 337 1.96 -34.85 17.76
CA ASP A 337 2.02 -34.80 19.23
C ASP A 337 3.46 -34.81 19.78
N ASN A 338 4.46 -35.00 18.92
CA ASN A 338 5.88 -34.93 19.25
C ASN A 338 6.70 -34.56 17.99
N PHE A 339 7.97 -34.22 18.18
CA PHE A 339 8.86 -33.78 17.10
C PHE A 339 9.11 -34.87 16.04
N VAL A 340 9.08 -36.15 16.42
CA VAL A 340 9.20 -37.26 15.46
C VAL A 340 7.97 -37.29 14.54
N GLY A 341 6.77 -37.11 15.10
CA GLY A 341 5.54 -36.97 14.32
C GLY A 341 5.57 -35.75 13.42
N LEU A 342 6.12 -34.63 13.90
CA LEU A 342 6.25 -33.41 13.11
C LEU A 342 7.16 -33.60 11.90
N LYS A 343 8.28 -34.33 12.04
CA LYS A 343 9.16 -34.71 10.91
C LYS A 343 8.43 -35.57 9.88
N ARG A 344 7.63 -36.54 10.33
CA ARG A 344 6.85 -37.40 9.43
C ARG A 344 5.81 -36.67 8.59
N LEU A 345 5.36 -35.48 9.03
CA LEU A 345 4.45 -34.67 8.22
C LEU A 345 5.13 -34.09 6.97
N GLN A 346 6.47 -33.98 6.94
CA GLN A 346 7.26 -33.45 5.82
C GLN A 346 6.82 -32.05 5.36
N ILE A 347 6.28 -31.25 6.29
CA ILE A 347 5.83 -29.87 6.05
C ILE A 347 6.86 -28.81 6.46
N PHE A 348 7.97 -29.22 7.07
CA PHE A 348 9.11 -28.38 7.44
C PHE A 348 10.40 -29.02 6.94
N PRO A 349 11.47 -28.24 6.70
CA PRO A 349 12.81 -28.79 6.61
C PRO A 349 13.23 -29.47 7.92
N ASP A 350 13.93 -30.61 7.85
CA ASP A 350 14.30 -31.39 9.03
C ASP A 350 15.19 -30.60 10.02
N ASP A 351 16.07 -29.73 9.52
CA ASP A 351 16.95 -28.90 10.35
C ASP A 351 16.16 -27.87 11.17
N VAL A 352 15.03 -27.39 10.66
CA VAL A 352 14.12 -26.51 11.39
C VAL A 352 13.50 -27.25 12.55
N ILE A 353 13.04 -28.48 12.33
CA ILE A 353 12.44 -29.28 13.40
C ILE A 353 13.48 -29.58 14.50
N ASP A 354 14.73 -29.85 14.12
CA ASP A 354 15.82 -30.04 15.09
C ASP A 354 16.13 -28.78 15.89
N LYS A 355 16.03 -27.60 15.29
CA LYS A 355 16.15 -26.32 16.02
C LYS A 355 14.96 -26.09 16.94
N LEU A 356 13.73 -26.35 16.49
CA LEU A 356 12.53 -26.24 17.31
C LEU A 356 12.58 -27.17 18.52
N ALA A 357 13.05 -28.41 18.36
CA ALA A 357 13.19 -29.38 19.44
C ALA A 357 14.24 -29.00 20.50
N LYS A 358 15.16 -28.09 20.17
CA LYS A 358 16.12 -27.52 21.14
C LYS A 358 15.54 -26.34 21.92
N ILE A 359 14.51 -25.67 21.39
CA ILE A 359 13.95 -24.43 21.93
C ILE A 359 12.65 -24.70 22.70
N TYR A 360 11.78 -25.54 22.16
CA TYR A 360 10.48 -25.87 22.74
C TYR A 360 10.51 -27.27 23.37
N GLU A 361 9.97 -27.38 24.58
CA GLU A 361 9.84 -28.66 25.27
C GLU A 361 8.88 -29.62 24.53
N SER A 362 7.79 -29.07 23.98
CA SER A 362 6.77 -29.82 23.24
C SER A 362 6.37 -29.13 21.95
N VAL A 363 5.96 -29.93 20.95
CA VAL A 363 5.33 -29.41 19.72
C VAL A 363 4.02 -28.65 19.99
N LYS A 364 3.45 -28.84 21.18
CA LYS A 364 2.22 -28.17 21.63
C LYS A 364 2.46 -26.73 22.09
N ASP A 365 3.72 -26.33 22.25
CA ASP A 365 4.11 -25.00 22.75
C ASP A 365 4.68 -24.10 21.66
N ILE A 366 4.84 -24.62 20.44
CA ILE A 366 5.44 -23.86 19.33
C ILE A 366 4.55 -22.66 18.99
N ASP A 367 5.12 -21.45 19.07
CA ASP A 367 4.44 -20.21 18.70
C ASP A 367 3.97 -20.25 17.23
N LEU A 368 2.79 -19.66 16.95
CA LEU A 368 2.21 -19.67 15.61
C LEU A 368 3.11 -19.03 14.55
N TYR A 369 3.68 -17.86 14.84
CA TYR A 369 4.47 -17.11 13.85
C TYR A 369 5.71 -17.86 13.33
N PRO A 370 6.66 -18.31 14.18
CA PRO A 370 7.88 -18.96 13.70
C PRO A 370 7.60 -20.32 13.03
N ALA A 371 6.53 -21.03 13.42
CA ALA A 371 6.11 -22.23 12.70
C ALA A 371 5.49 -21.88 11.35
N GLY A 372 4.56 -20.92 11.28
CA GLY A 372 3.86 -20.60 10.04
C GLY A 372 4.78 -20.09 8.92
N ILE A 373 5.83 -19.34 9.25
CA ILE A 373 6.83 -18.91 8.24
C ILE A 373 7.80 -20.02 7.81
N ALA A 374 7.87 -21.11 8.57
CA ALA A 374 8.80 -22.21 8.30
C ALA A 374 8.15 -23.40 7.59
N GLU A 375 6.83 -23.38 7.42
CA GLU A 375 6.12 -24.35 6.59
C GLU A 375 6.56 -24.27 5.12
N ALA A 376 6.69 -25.42 4.48
CA ALA A 376 6.83 -25.50 3.03
C ALA A 376 5.62 -24.85 2.35
N SER A 377 5.88 -24.10 1.27
CA SER A 377 4.84 -23.41 0.51
C SER A 377 3.86 -24.39 -0.13
N VAL A 378 2.59 -23.99 -0.23
CA VAL A 378 1.57 -24.72 -0.99
C VAL A 378 1.82 -24.61 -2.50
N ASP A 379 1.30 -25.56 -3.27
CA ASP A 379 1.46 -25.58 -4.73
C ASP A 379 0.90 -24.31 -5.38
N GLY A 380 1.74 -23.64 -6.17
CA GLY A 380 1.40 -22.39 -6.86
C GLY A 380 1.26 -21.16 -5.95
N GLY A 381 1.40 -21.31 -4.64
CA GLY A 381 1.52 -20.23 -3.65
C GLY A 381 2.95 -20.07 -3.13
N ILE A 382 3.14 -19.12 -2.22
CA ILE A 382 4.47 -18.82 -1.64
C ILE A 382 4.48 -18.84 -0.11
N ILE A 383 3.42 -19.34 0.52
CA ILE A 383 3.32 -19.53 1.97
C ILE A 383 2.77 -20.91 2.30
N GLY A 384 2.99 -21.35 3.53
CA GLY A 384 2.52 -22.65 4.00
C GLY A 384 1.01 -22.77 4.18
N PRO A 385 0.50 -24.00 4.35
CA PRO A 385 -0.93 -24.29 4.44
C PRO A 385 -1.62 -23.64 5.64
N THR A 386 -0.95 -23.48 6.79
CA THR A 386 -1.57 -22.87 7.98
C THR A 386 -1.82 -21.38 7.77
N PHE A 387 -0.83 -20.64 7.27
CA PHE A 387 -1.02 -19.23 6.95
C PHE A 387 -1.92 -19.03 5.73
N SER A 388 -1.90 -19.94 4.75
CA SER A 388 -2.84 -19.93 3.63
C SER A 388 -4.30 -20.02 4.11
N CYS A 389 -4.58 -20.91 5.07
CA CYS A 389 -5.89 -21.04 5.69
C CYS A 389 -6.32 -19.75 6.43
N ILE A 390 -5.49 -19.22 7.34
CA ILE A 390 -5.82 -18.02 8.13
C ILE A 390 -6.02 -16.79 7.24
N ILE A 391 -5.14 -16.60 6.25
CA ILE A 391 -5.23 -15.47 5.33
C ILE A 391 -6.43 -15.65 4.39
N GLY A 392 -6.64 -16.84 3.83
CA GLY A 392 -7.78 -17.12 2.95
C GLY A 392 -9.13 -16.88 3.62
N GLU A 393 -9.29 -17.35 4.85
CA GLU A 393 -10.49 -17.12 5.68
C GLU A 393 -10.74 -15.61 5.90
N GLN A 394 -9.71 -14.87 6.31
CA GLN A 394 -9.86 -13.46 6.60
C GLN A 394 -10.24 -12.64 5.34
N PHE A 395 -9.63 -12.95 4.19
CA PHE A 395 -10.00 -12.30 2.92
C PHE A 395 -11.40 -12.70 2.44
N GLN A 396 -11.86 -13.92 2.72
CA GLN A 396 -13.24 -14.31 2.45
C GLN A 396 -14.21 -13.45 3.27
N ARG A 397 -13.90 -13.19 4.54
CA ARG A 397 -14.71 -12.31 5.42
C ARG A 397 -14.67 -10.85 4.98
N PHE A 398 -13.52 -10.35 4.54
CA PHE A 398 -13.42 -9.00 3.98
C PHE A 398 -14.29 -8.84 2.74
N ARG A 399 -14.33 -9.83 1.85
CA ARG A 399 -15.16 -9.78 0.64
C ARG A 399 -16.66 -9.89 0.96
N SER A 400 -17.05 -10.92 1.71
CA SER A 400 -18.46 -11.23 1.97
C SER A 400 -19.12 -10.29 2.99
N GLY A 401 -18.35 -9.73 3.93
CA GLY A 401 -18.86 -8.77 4.91
C GLY A 401 -18.76 -7.30 4.45
N ASP A 402 -18.12 -7.00 3.31
CA ASP A 402 -18.03 -5.63 2.79
C ASP A 402 -19.25 -5.27 1.93
N ARG A 403 -20.11 -4.44 2.52
CA ARG A 403 -21.29 -3.90 1.83
C ARG A 403 -20.92 -3.11 0.58
N PHE A 404 -19.73 -2.51 0.53
CA PHE A 404 -19.20 -1.71 -0.59
C PHE A 404 -18.24 -2.50 -1.49
N TRP A 405 -18.20 -3.83 -1.38
CA TRP A 405 -17.43 -4.68 -2.29
C TRP A 405 -17.75 -4.32 -3.75
N TYR A 406 -16.72 -4.06 -4.57
CA TYR A 406 -16.94 -3.43 -5.89
C TYR A 406 -17.77 -4.27 -6.88
N GLU A 407 -17.82 -5.59 -6.70
CA GLU A 407 -18.66 -6.47 -7.55
C GLU A 407 -20.09 -6.64 -7.03
N ASN A 408 -20.39 -6.15 -5.82
CA ASN A 408 -21.64 -6.44 -5.14
C ASN A 408 -22.86 -5.96 -5.93
N ASP A 409 -24.02 -6.57 -5.72
CA ASP A 409 -25.25 -6.28 -6.44
C ASP A 409 -26.20 -5.31 -5.73
N LEU A 410 -25.85 -4.90 -4.51
CA LEU A 410 -26.71 -4.10 -3.64
C LEU A 410 -27.06 -2.73 -4.25
N PRO A 411 -28.35 -2.38 -4.43
CA PRO A 411 -28.79 -1.16 -5.11
C PRO A 411 -28.31 0.16 -4.48
N LEU A 412 -28.13 0.19 -3.16
CA LEU A 412 -27.76 1.41 -2.41
C LEU A 412 -26.27 1.46 -2.02
N SER A 413 -25.56 0.32 -2.14
CA SER A 413 -24.15 0.18 -1.73
C SER A 413 -23.21 0.08 -2.92
N SER A 414 -23.69 -0.58 -3.98
CA SER A 414 -22.97 -0.76 -5.22
C SER A 414 -23.22 0.47 -6.09
N ARG A 415 -22.43 1.53 -5.85
CA ARG A 415 -22.48 2.76 -6.66
C ARG A 415 -22.08 2.53 -8.12
N LEU A 416 -21.49 1.37 -8.43
CA LEU A 416 -20.98 1.05 -9.75
C LEU A 416 -22.05 0.42 -10.64
N THR A 417 -22.22 0.98 -11.84
CA THR A 417 -22.97 0.35 -12.93
C THR A 417 -22.23 -0.89 -13.46
N ASP A 418 -22.89 -1.70 -14.28
CA ASP A 418 -22.24 -2.87 -14.89
C ASP A 418 -21.09 -2.48 -15.83
N ASP A 419 -21.23 -1.37 -16.56
CA ASP A 419 -20.17 -0.83 -17.42
C ASP A 419 -18.98 -0.32 -16.60
N GLN A 420 -19.25 0.38 -15.49
CA GLN A 420 -18.22 0.83 -14.56
C GLN A 420 -17.47 -0.36 -13.93
N ARG A 421 -18.18 -1.42 -13.53
CA ARG A 421 -17.55 -2.66 -13.05
C ARG A 421 -16.66 -3.29 -14.12
N ASN A 422 -17.11 -3.34 -15.37
CA ASN A 422 -16.34 -3.90 -16.47
C ASN A 422 -15.07 -3.08 -16.75
N ALA A 423 -15.12 -1.75 -16.63
CA ALA A 423 -13.93 -0.91 -16.70
C ALA A 423 -12.95 -1.20 -15.55
N ILE A 424 -13.44 -1.39 -14.31
CA ILE A 424 -12.59 -1.75 -13.16
C ILE A 424 -11.90 -3.10 -13.37
N ARG A 425 -12.60 -4.10 -13.93
CA ARG A 425 -12.05 -5.44 -14.20
C ARG A 425 -10.84 -5.45 -15.15
N GLN A 426 -10.64 -4.39 -15.93
CA GLN A 426 -9.49 -4.25 -16.82
C GLN A 426 -8.26 -3.68 -16.10
N THR A 427 -8.40 -3.23 -14.86
CA THR A 427 -7.31 -2.62 -14.10
C THR A 427 -6.21 -3.63 -13.75
N THR A 428 -4.97 -3.20 -13.92
CA THR A 428 -3.78 -3.88 -13.37
C THR A 428 -2.91 -2.90 -12.59
N LEU A 429 -2.08 -3.39 -11.67
CA LEU A 429 -1.05 -2.54 -11.04
C LEU A 429 -0.06 -1.99 -12.09
N ALA A 430 0.19 -2.74 -13.16
CA ALA A 430 1.00 -2.29 -14.29
C ALA A 430 0.41 -1.02 -14.93
N SER A 431 -0.91 -0.97 -15.17
CA SER A 431 -1.59 0.23 -15.69
C SER A 431 -1.48 1.43 -14.75
N VAL A 432 -1.55 1.20 -13.43
CA VAL A 432 -1.37 2.27 -12.43
C VAL A 432 0.06 2.81 -12.48
N LEU A 433 1.05 1.93 -12.55
CA LEU A 433 2.47 2.32 -12.60
C LEU A 433 2.81 3.07 -13.90
N CYS A 434 2.40 2.57 -15.07
CA CYS A 434 2.59 3.25 -16.35
C CYS A 434 2.02 4.69 -16.35
N ASN A 435 0.88 4.91 -15.70
CA ASN A 435 0.21 6.21 -15.70
C ASN A 435 0.78 7.21 -14.69
N ASN A 436 1.45 6.74 -13.63
CA ASN A 436 1.80 7.58 -12.47
C ASN A 436 3.30 7.63 -12.16
N VAL A 437 4.13 6.81 -12.82
CA VAL A 437 5.56 6.73 -12.58
C VAL A 437 6.31 7.14 -13.83
N ALA A 438 7.08 8.23 -13.74
CA ALA A 438 7.87 8.70 -14.86
C ALA A 438 8.92 7.64 -15.27
N GLY A 439 9.28 7.57 -16.55
CA GLY A 439 10.36 6.69 -17.03
C GLY A 439 10.06 5.19 -17.00
N ILE A 440 8.83 4.76 -16.67
CA ILE A 440 8.37 3.40 -16.97
C ILE A 440 7.82 3.39 -18.41
N ASN A 441 8.63 2.90 -19.34
CA ASN A 441 8.24 2.76 -20.75
C ASN A 441 7.73 1.36 -21.09
N SER A 442 8.15 0.35 -20.32
CA SER A 442 7.66 -1.02 -20.38
C SER A 442 7.58 -1.59 -18.97
N ILE A 443 6.69 -2.56 -18.74
CA ILE A 443 6.52 -3.23 -17.45
C ILE A 443 5.94 -4.62 -17.63
N GLN A 444 6.26 -5.56 -16.75
CA GLN A 444 5.73 -6.92 -16.77
C GLN A 444 4.20 -6.95 -16.66
N ALA A 445 3.58 -7.88 -17.39
CA ALA A 445 2.12 -8.05 -17.39
C ALA A 445 1.54 -8.31 -15.98
N SER A 446 2.26 -9.09 -15.17
CA SER A 446 1.97 -9.29 -13.74
C SER A 446 3.10 -8.73 -12.89
N VAL A 447 2.88 -7.56 -12.29
CA VAL A 447 3.85 -6.85 -11.44
C VAL A 447 4.29 -7.67 -10.23
N PHE A 448 3.44 -8.57 -9.72
CA PHE A 448 3.75 -9.43 -8.58
C PHE A 448 4.58 -10.67 -8.92
N ARG A 449 5.01 -10.83 -10.18
CA ARG A 449 5.86 -11.92 -10.63
C ARG A 449 7.11 -11.33 -11.28
N THR A 450 8.23 -12.03 -11.16
CA THR A 450 9.47 -11.67 -11.85
C THR A 450 9.31 -11.77 -13.36
N VAL A 451 10.16 -11.06 -14.10
CA VAL A 451 10.21 -11.14 -15.57
C VAL A 451 10.63 -12.56 -15.97
N SER A 452 9.89 -13.15 -16.89
CA SER A 452 10.20 -14.47 -17.47
C SER A 452 9.53 -14.59 -18.84
N ASP A 453 9.79 -15.69 -19.55
CA ASP A 453 9.11 -16.00 -20.83
C ASP A 453 7.58 -16.04 -20.71
N SER A 454 7.07 -16.34 -19.51
CA SER A 454 5.63 -16.37 -19.20
C SER A 454 5.08 -15.05 -18.63
N ASN A 455 5.94 -14.07 -18.35
CA ASN A 455 5.61 -12.78 -17.75
C ASN A 455 6.51 -11.68 -18.33
N LEU A 456 6.41 -11.48 -19.64
CA LEU A 456 7.21 -10.52 -20.38
C LEU A 456 6.86 -9.07 -20.00
N ARG A 457 7.83 -8.17 -20.20
CA ARG A 457 7.58 -6.73 -20.17
C ARG A 457 6.82 -6.32 -21.44
N LEU A 458 5.73 -5.59 -21.25
CA LEU A 458 4.94 -5.00 -22.32
C LEU A 458 5.20 -3.49 -22.36
N PRO A 459 5.27 -2.87 -23.54
CA PRO A 459 5.27 -1.41 -23.67
C PRO A 459 4.06 -0.80 -22.94
N CYS A 460 4.25 0.32 -22.24
CA CYS A 460 3.13 1.01 -21.58
C CYS A 460 2.08 1.51 -22.58
N SER A 461 2.44 1.72 -23.85
CA SER A 461 1.49 2.02 -24.94
C SER A 461 0.46 0.91 -25.16
N ASP A 462 0.82 -0.33 -24.84
CA ASP A 462 -0.01 -1.52 -25.06
C ASP A 462 -0.85 -1.85 -23.82
N ILE A 463 -0.55 -1.19 -22.68
CA ILE A 463 -1.25 -1.34 -21.42
C ILE A 463 -2.30 -0.23 -21.31
N ARG A 464 -3.56 -0.62 -21.52
CA ARG A 464 -4.67 0.34 -21.52
C ARG A 464 -4.89 0.95 -20.13
N PRO A 465 -5.01 2.29 -20.03
CA PRO A 465 -5.56 2.94 -18.85
C PRO A 465 -7.00 2.49 -18.58
N ILE A 466 -7.50 2.78 -17.38
CA ILE A 466 -8.92 2.58 -17.08
C ILE A 466 -9.78 3.45 -18.01
N ASP A 467 -10.81 2.85 -18.59
CA ASP A 467 -11.82 3.57 -19.34
C ASP A 467 -12.78 4.30 -18.39
N LEU A 468 -12.78 5.63 -18.46
CA LEU A 468 -13.66 6.49 -17.68
C LEU A 468 -14.95 6.87 -18.42
N GLY A 469 -15.15 6.41 -19.66
CA GLY A 469 -16.38 6.61 -20.42
C GLY A 469 -17.66 6.27 -19.62
N PRO A 470 -17.70 5.15 -18.86
CA PRO A 470 -18.85 4.80 -18.01
C PRO A 470 -19.15 5.76 -16.85
N TRP A 471 -18.29 6.73 -16.55
CA TRP A 471 -18.52 7.80 -15.56
C TRP A 471 -18.97 9.11 -16.19
N LEU A 472 -19.06 9.21 -17.51
CA LEU A 472 -19.65 10.36 -18.18
C LEU A 472 -21.15 10.42 -17.84
N ARG A 473 -21.59 11.52 -17.24
CA ARG A 473 -23.02 11.78 -17.06
C ARG A 473 -23.63 12.13 -18.42
N ALA A 474 -24.74 11.46 -18.75
CA ALA A 474 -25.58 11.79 -19.90
C ALA A 474 -26.33 13.11 -19.70
#